data_AF-A0A3D2NQ76-F1
#
_entry.id   AF-A0A3D2NQ76-F1
#
_cell.length_a   1.000
_cell.length_b   1.000
_cell.length_c   1.000
_cell.angle_alpha   90.00
_cell.angle_beta   90.00
_cell.angle_gamma   90.00
#
_symmetry.space_group_name_H-M   'P 1'
#
loop_
_entity.id
_entity.type
_entity.pdbx_description
1 polymer ?
#
loop_
_entity_poly.entity_id
_entity_poly.type
_entity_poly.pdbx_seq_one_letter_code
_entity_poly.pdbx_strand_id
1 'polypeptide(L)'
;AMPVDNGEVIGIIEDRQGMFNLNSLVRNGVSSAPDIAQFQRLLGLLDLPGELALALADWIDDDSETQYPGGAEDGYYLSLPQPYRSANHPLVELGELSRIKGFDQRNIERLRPFVSVLPLSPPINANFASAEVFAAVIPGMSLAEARVLVQQRRGKPYKNLIDFQQRLHNKYNNLNINNFSVSSDFFWVTGRARVAQSQVTTQALLQRNGGWPDIVWQNIQ
;
A
#
# COMPACT_ATOMS: atom_id res chain seq x y z
N ALA A 1 15.28 -21.97 8.94
CA ALA A 1 15.43 -21.55 10.34
C ALA A 1 16.91 -21.40 10.62
N MET A 2 17.33 -20.33 11.29
CA MET A 2 18.70 -20.15 11.78
C MET A 2 18.73 -20.62 13.25
N PRO A 3 19.63 -21.54 13.61
CA PRO A 3 19.75 -21.99 14.99
C PRO A 3 20.30 -20.86 15.88
N VAL A 4 19.81 -20.77 17.10
CA VAL A 4 20.33 -19.93 18.19
C VAL A 4 20.47 -20.79 19.44
N ASP A 5 21.20 -20.33 20.46
CA ASP A 5 21.37 -21.10 21.70
C ASP A 5 20.00 -21.52 22.28
N ASN A 6 19.77 -22.84 22.29
CA ASN A 6 18.53 -23.48 22.72
C ASN A 6 17.26 -23.05 21.97
N GLY A 7 17.37 -22.66 20.69
CA GLY A 7 16.24 -22.17 19.92
C GLY A 7 16.41 -22.08 18.41
N GLU A 8 15.40 -21.53 17.77
CA GLU A 8 15.36 -21.27 16.33
C GLU A 8 14.80 -19.88 16.03
N VAL A 9 15.33 -19.26 14.98
CA VAL A 9 14.81 -18.02 14.41
C VAL A 9 14.39 -18.26 12.96
N ILE A 10 13.19 -17.83 12.59
CA ILE A 10 12.68 -17.88 11.22
C ILE A 10 12.26 -16.46 10.82
N GLY A 11 12.64 -16.04 9.62
CA GLY A 11 12.30 -14.73 9.07
C GLY A 11 11.63 -14.87 7.71
N ILE A 12 10.65 -14.00 7.45
CA ILE A 12 10.08 -13.75 6.13
C ILE A 12 10.26 -12.27 5.82
N ILE A 13 10.72 -11.96 4.61
CA ILE A 13 10.85 -10.60 4.10
C ILE A 13 9.93 -10.48 2.89
N GLU A 14 9.06 -9.47 2.91
CA GLU A 14 8.10 -9.20 1.85
C GLU A 14 8.29 -7.78 1.31
N ASP A 15 8.14 -7.64 0.01
CA ASP A 15 8.08 -6.34 -0.64
C ASP A 15 6.80 -5.58 -0.26
N ARG A 16 6.91 -4.27 0.00
CA ARG A 16 5.75 -3.40 0.26
C ARG A 16 5.55 -2.30 -0.79
N GLN A 17 6.44 -2.18 -1.77
CA GLN A 17 6.39 -1.17 -2.82
C GLN A 17 5.69 -1.64 -4.11
N GLY A 18 5.42 -2.93 -4.28
CA GLY A 18 4.51 -3.41 -5.33
C GLY A 18 3.04 -3.07 -5.05
N MET A 19 2.71 -2.67 -3.83
CA MET A 19 1.34 -2.37 -3.40
C MET A 19 0.98 -0.90 -3.65
N PHE A 20 -0.31 -0.60 -3.75
CA PHE A 20 -0.77 0.79 -3.76
C PHE A 20 -0.60 1.40 -2.37
N ASN A 21 0.24 2.42 -2.23
CA ASN A 21 0.42 3.09 -0.95
C ASN A 21 -0.75 4.03 -0.65
N LEU A 22 -1.47 3.77 0.44
CA LEU A 22 -2.64 4.56 0.86
C LEU A 22 -2.28 6.01 1.19
N ASN A 23 -1.08 6.24 1.75
CA ASN A 23 -0.61 7.59 2.04
C ASN A 23 -0.30 8.41 0.77
N SER A 24 -0.32 7.82 -0.42
CA SER A 24 -0.18 8.57 -1.68
C SER A 24 -1.43 9.36 -2.05
N LEU A 25 -2.57 9.12 -1.39
CA LEU A 25 -3.80 9.89 -1.62
C LEU A 25 -3.66 11.37 -1.26
N VAL A 26 -2.67 11.72 -0.44
CA VAL A 26 -2.41 13.09 0.01
C VAL A 26 -0.93 13.40 -0.21
N ARG A 27 -0.62 14.57 -0.77
CA ARG A 27 0.74 15.04 -1.03
C ARG A 27 0.91 16.43 -0.43
N ASN A 28 1.85 16.57 0.50
CA ASN A 28 2.10 17.83 1.21
C ASN A 28 0.81 18.40 1.84
N GLY A 29 0.04 17.53 2.50
CA GLY A 29 -1.21 17.92 3.18
C GLY A 29 -2.42 18.13 2.26
N VAL A 30 -2.26 17.94 0.94
CA VAL A 30 -3.34 18.19 -0.04
C VAL A 30 -3.72 16.91 -0.77
N SER A 31 -5.03 16.63 -0.84
CA SER A 31 -5.61 15.54 -1.62
C SER A 31 -5.11 15.48 -3.08
N SER A 32 -4.67 14.30 -3.51
CA SER A 32 -4.10 14.02 -4.83
C SER A 32 -5.14 13.38 -5.75
N ALA A 33 -5.80 14.19 -6.57
CA ALA A 33 -6.77 13.73 -7.56
C ALA A 33 -6.31 12.53 -8.43
N PRO A 34 -5.07 12.48 -8.97
CA PRO A 34 -4.65 11.32 -9.75
C PRO A 34 -4.50 10.04 -8.90
N ASP A 35 -4.08 10.14 -7.64
CA ASP A 35 -3.92 8.99 -6.75
C ASP A 35 -5.29 8.51 -6.21
N ILE A 36 -6.21 9.43 -5.91
CA ILE A 36 -7.62 9.14 -5.61
C ILE A 36 -8.27 8.36 -6.76
N ALA A 37 -8.10 8.82 -8.00
CA ALA A 37 -8.64 8.12 -9.17
C ALA A 37 -8.04 6.71 -9.35
N GLN A 38 -6.75 6.52 -9.03
CA GLN A 38 -6.12 5.20 -9.05
C GLN A 38 -6.70 4.28 -7.97
N PHE A 39 -6.86 4.79 -6.75
CA PHE A 39 -7.43 4.02 -5.66
C PHE A 39 -8.90 3.66 -5.90
N GLN A 40 -9.70 4.58 -6.46
CA GLN A 40 -11.07 4.28 -6.90
C GLN A 40 -11.13 3.15 -7.94
N ARG A 41 -10.20 3.11 -8.89
CA ARG A 41 -10.09 1.98 -9.83
C ARG A 41 -9.74 0.69 -9.12
N LEU A 42 -8.81 0.72 -8.16
CA LEU A 42 -8.47 -0.45 -7.35
C LEU A 42 -9.69 -0.95 -6.57
N LEU A 43 -10.42 -0.06 -5.89
CA LEU A 43 -11.65 -0.38 -5.18
C LEU A 43 -12.68 -1.03 -6.12
N GLY A 44 -12.88 -0.46 -7.30
CA GLY A 44 -13.78 -1.03 -8.32
C GLY A 44 -13.38 -2.42 -8.78
N LEU A 45 -12.09 -2.69 -8.99
CA LEU A 45 -11.57 -4.03 -9.33
C LEU A 45 -11.80 -5.05 -8.21
N LEU A 46 -11.93 -4.58 -6.97
CA LEU A 46 -12.17 -5.39 -5.77
C LEU A 46 -13.66 -5.41 -5.37
N ASP A 47 -14.58 -4.92 -6.21
CA ASP A 47 -16.00 -4.75 -5.90
C ASP A 47 -16.23 -4.03 -4.55
N LEU A 48 -15.43 -3.01 -4.27
CA LEU A 48 -15.55 -2.15 -3.09
C LEU A 48 -16.13 -0.78 -3.48
N PRO A 49 -16.84 -0.09 -2.57
CA PRO A 49 -17.39 1.24 -2.84
C PRO A 49 -16.28 2.26 -3.15
N GLY A 50 -16.37 2.97 -4.27
CA GLY A 50 -15.38 3.98 -4.67
C GLY A 50 -15.32 5.21 -3.73
N GLU A 51 -16.39 5.45 -2.98
CA GLU A 51 -16.49 6.52 -1.96
C GLU A 51 -15.46 6.36 -0.82
N LEU A 52 -14.98 5.14 -0.58
CA LEU A 52 -13.92 4.88 0.42
C LEU A 52 -12.63 5.64 0.12
N ALA A 53 -12.39 6.00 -1.15
CA ALA A 53 -11.21 6.78 -1.51
C ALA A 53 -11.27 8.21 -0.99
N LEU A 54 -12.45 8.85 -1.02
CA LEU A 54 -12.63 10.22 -0.53
C LEU A 54 -12.67 10.25 1.00
N ALA A 55 -13.33 9.27 1.63
CA ALA A 55 -13.30 9.14 3.09
C ALA A 55 -11.88 8.94 3.65
N LEU A 56 -11.03 8.22 2.92
CA LEU A 56 -9.62 8.03 3.29
C LEU A 56 -8.78 9.28 3.00
N ALA A 57 -9.09 10.03 1.93
CA ALA A 57 -8.38 11.27 1.61
C ALA A 57 -8.63 12.34 2.70
N ASP A 58 -9.90 12.59 3.04
CA ASP A 58 -10.31 13.50 4.13
C ASP A 58 -9.80 13.05 5.51
N TRP A 59 -9.50 11.75 5.69
CA TRP A 59 -8.90 11.29 6.94
C TRP A 59 -7.43 11.74 7.10
N ILE A 60 -6.73 11.93 5.98
CA ILE A 60 -5.28 12.12 5.92
C ILE A 60 -4.89 13.58 5.66
N ASP A 61 -5.64 14.33 4.85
CA ASP A 61 -5.27 15.69 4.46
C ASP A 61 -5.37 16.70 5.60
N ASP A 62 -4.72 17.85 5.40
CA ASP A 62 -4.47 18.81 6.48
C ASP A 62 -5.68 19.73 6.72
N ASP A 63 -6.63 19.78 5.79
CA ASP A 63 -7.76 20.70 5.85
C ASP A 63 -8.95 20.13 6.66
N SER A 64 -10.15 20.63 6.43
CA SER A 64 -11.37 20.19 7.12
C SER A 64 -12.57 20.23 6.18
N GLU A 65 -12.30 20.24 4.87
CA GLU A 65 -13.27 20.40 3.80
C GLU A 65 -13.71 19.02 3.32
N THR A 66 -14.92 18.62 3.71
CA THR A 66 -15.44 17.31 3.34
C THR A 66 -15.62 17.15 1.83
N GLN A 67 -14.98 16.13 1.25
CA GLN A 67 -15.14 15.78 -0.17
C GLN A 67 -16.42 14.98 -0.43
N TYR A 68 -17.07 15.22 -1.57
CA TYR A 68 -18.32 14.54 -1.95
C TYR A 68 -18.18 13.75 -3.26
N PRO A 69 -18.83 12.57 -3.38
CA PRO A 69 -19.61 11.87 -2.36
C PRO A 69 -18.76 11.02 -1.41
N GLY A 70 -19.19 10.90 -0.16
CA GLY A 70 -18.68 9.86 0.76
C GLY A 70 -17.54 10.27 1.70
N GLY A 71 -16.91 11.44 1.49
CA GLY A 71 -15.95 12.02 2.42
C GLY A 71 -16.49 12.22 3.84
N ALA A 72 -15.57 12.46 4.76
CA ALA A 72 -15.86 12.67 6.17
C ALA A 72 -14.71 13.33 6.91
N GLU A 73 -15.06 14.41 7.60
CA GLU A 73 -14.18 15.20 8.44
C GLU A 73 -14.62 15.16 9.91
N ASP A 74 -14.00 15.98 10.75
CA ASP A 74 -14.34 16.18 12.16
C ASP A 74 -15.85 16.30 12.43
N GLY A 75 -16.60 17.00 11.56
CA GLY A 75 -18.06 17.14 11.70
C GLY A 75 -18.79 15.79 11.71
N TYR A 76 -18.34 14.84 10.90
CA TYR A 76 -18.87 13.47 10.89
C TYR A 76 -18.40 12.70 12.13
N TYR A 77 -17.10 12.66 12.41
CA TYR A 77 -16.55 11.83 13.48
C TYR A 77 -16.98 12.28 14.88
N LEU A 78 -17.17 13.58 15.10
CA LEU A 78 -17.68 14.12 16.36
C LEU A 78 -19.18 13.85 16.58
N SER A 79 -19.92 13.49 15.52
CA SER A 79 -21.34 13.13 15.60
C SER A 79 -21.59 11.67 15.99
N LEU A 80 -20.54 10.84 16.02
CA LEU A 80 -20.65 9.42 16.34
C LEU A 80 -20.98 9.19 17.82
N PRO A 81 -21.58 8.03 18.20
CA PRO A 81 -21.87 7.70 19.59
C PRO A 81 -20.65 7.74 20.52
N GLN A 82 -19.46 7.41 19.99
CA GLN A 82 -18.17 7.65 20.62
C GLN A 82 -17.39 8.66 19.76
N PRO A 83 -17.44 9.96 20.10
CA PRO A 83 -16.82 11.01 19.31
C PRO A 83 -15.29 10.92 19.26
N TYR A 84 -14.73 11.16 18.09
CA TYR A 84 -13.30 11.40 17.87
C TYR A 84 -13.11 12.36 16.68
N ARG A 85 -11.86 12.70 16.37
CA ARG A 85 -11.49 13.58 15.25
C ARG A 85 -10.88 12.80 14.10
N SER A 86 -10.92 13.35 12.89
CA SER A 86 -10.05 12.90 11.79
C SER A 86 -8.59 13.00 12.23
N ALA A 87 -7.73 12.19 11.60
CA ALA A 87 -6.32 12.13 11.97
C ALA A 87 -5.57 13.37 11.49
N ASN A 88 -5.88 13.83 10.27
CA ASN A 88 -5.18 14.90 9.54
C ASN A 88 -3.66 14.66 9.54
N HIS A 89 -3.30 13.38 9.38
CA HIS A 89 -1.92 12.92 9.25
C HIS A 89 -1.88 11.61 8.45
N PRO A 90 -0.75 11.28 7.81
CA PRO A 90 -0.56 10.00 7.15
C PRO A 90 -0.84 8.82 8.07
N LEU A 91 -1.41 7.75 7.51
CA LEU A 91 -1.57 6.49 8.23
C LEU A 91 -0.21 5.97 8.70
N VAL A 92 -0.17 5.42 9.91
CA VAL A 92 0.97 4.70 10.48
C VAL A 92 0.81 3.20 10.24
N GLU A 93 -0.41 2.68 10.36
CA GLU A 93 -0.71 1.27 10.10
C GLU A 93 -2.04 1.04 9.37
N LEU A 94 -2.16 -0.10 8.70
CA LEU A 94 -3.37 -0.47 7.97
C LEU A 94 -4.60 -0.63 8.90
N GLY A 95 -4.37 -0.92 10.19
CA GLY A 95 -5.43 -1.08 11.18
C GLY A 95 -6.27 0.19 11.39
N GLU A 96 -5.69 1.37 11.15
CA GLU A 96 -6.36 2.66 11.27
C GLU A 96 -7.55 2.81 10.32
N LEU A 97 -7.58 2.06 9.20
CA LEU A 97 -8.73 2.03 8.31
C LEU A 97 -10.04 1.72 9.04
N SER A 98 -10.00 0.93 10.13
CA SER A 98 -11.19 0.61 10.93
C SER A 98 -11.85 1.82 11.61
N ARG A 99 -11.17 2.97 11.67
CA ARG A 99 -11.67 4.23 12.24
C ARG A 99 -12.25 5.17 11.18
N ILE A 100 -12.14 4.82 9.91
CA ILE A 100 -12.52 5.67 8.78
C ILE A 100 -13.92 5.28 8.31
N LYS A 101 -14.74 6.29 7.99
CA LYS A 101 -16.11 6.08 7.51
C LYS A 101 -16.16 5.07 6.35
N GLY A 102 -17.05 4.08 6.49
CA GLY A 102 -17.33 3.09 5.44
C GLY A 102 -16.38 1.89 5.39
N PHE A 103 -15.23 1.94 6.06
CA PHE A 103 -14.35 0.79 6.16
C PHE A 103 -14.84 -0.17 7.26
N ASP A 104 -15.21 -1.38 6.85
CA ASP A 104 -15.47 -2.49 7.75
C ASP A 104 -14.37 -3.56 7.64
N GLN A 105 -14.41 -4.53 8.55
CA GLN A 105 -13.41 -5.62 8.57
C GLN A 105 -13.34 -6.36 7.22
N ARG A 106 -14.48 -6.62 6.59
CA ARG A 106 -14.56 -7.37 5.33
C ARG A 106 -13.86 -6.63 4.20
N ASN A 107 -14.11 -5.33 4.07
CA ASN A 107 -13.54 -4.49 3.02
C ASN A 107 -12.04 -4.29 3.26
N ILE A 108 -11.62 -4.11 4.52
CA ILE A 108 -10.19 -4.05 4.89
C ILE A 108 -9.47 -5.35 4.54
N GLU A 109 -10.05 -6.51 4.86
CA GLU A 109 -9.48 -7.82 4.53
C GLU A 109 -9.36 -8.02 3.02
N ARG A 110 -10.37 -7.58 2.25
CA ARG A 110 -10.34 -7.66 0.78
C ARG A 110 -9.30 -6.72 0.16
N LEU A 111 -9.06 -5.57 0.78
CA LEU A 111 -8.10 -4.57 0.32
C LEU A 111 -6.64 -4.91 0.67
N ARG A 112 -6.42 -5.54 1.84
CA ARG A 112 -5.11 -5.82 2.44
C ARG A 112 -4.04 -6.39 1.50
N PRO A 113 -4.34 -7.31 0.55
CA PRO A 113 -3.30 -7.86 -0.34
C PRO A 113 -2.73 -6.86 -1.35
N PHE A 114 -3.41 -5.73 -1.55
CA PHE A 114 -3.15 -4.79 -2.66
C PHE A 114 -2.59 -3.45 -2.21
N VAL A 115 -2.60 -3.18 -0.91
CA VAL A 115 -2.27 -1.86 -0.37
C VAL A 115 -1.16 -1.92 0.68
N SER A 116 -0.43 -0.83 0.78
CA SER A 116 0.57 -0.61 1.83
C SER A 116 0.34 0.75 2.50
N VAL A 117 0.97 0.91 3.66
CA VAL A 117 1.04 2.18 4.40
C VAL A 117 2.53 2.49 4.56
N LEU A 118 3.02 3.47 3.79
CA LEU A 118 4.42 3.87 3.74
C LEU A 118 4.53 5.39 4.04
N PRO A 119 5.60 5.85 4.72
CA PRO A 119 5.76 7.25 5.14
C PRO A 119 6.04 8.24 4.00
N LEU A 120 6.31 7.75 2.78
CA LEU A 120 6.51 8.52 1.56
C LEU A 120 5.59 7.97 0.46
N SER A 121 5.61 8.58 -0.73
CA SER A 121 5.00 8.01 -1.94
C SER A 121 6.08 7.45 -2.87
N PRO A 122 6.76 6.34 -2.50
CA PRO A 122 7.78 5.76 -3.36
C PRO A 122 7.14 5.22 -4.65
N PRO A 123 7.91 5.16 -5.75
CA PRO A 123 7.43 4.55 -6.99
C PRO A 123 7.08 3.08 -6.77
N ILE A 124 6.08 2.61 -7.52
CA ILE A 124 5.57 1.24 -7.43
C ILE A 124 6.57 0.27 -8.05
N ASN A 125 6.97 -0.76 -7.31
CA ASN A 125 7.85 -1.79 -7.84
C ASN A 125 7.10 -2.71 -8.81
N ALA A 126 7.37 -2.53 -10.11
CA ALA A 126 6.76 -3.29 -11.19
C ALA A 126 7.09 -4.79 -11.12
N ASN A 127 8.16 -5.21 -10.45
CA ASN A 127 8.47 -6.63 -10.26
C ASN A 127 7.57 -7.31 -9.21
N PHE A 128 6.93 -6.54 -8.32
CA PHE A 128 6.10 -7.06 -7.24
C PHE A 128 4.62 -6.66 -7.36
N ALA A 129 4.27 -5.65 -8.17
CA ALA A 129 2.90 -5.16 -8.28
C ALA A 129 1.87 -6.20 -8.74
N SER A 130 0.74 -6.36 -8.07
CA SER A 130 -0.29 -7.29 -8.54
C SER A 130 -0.91 -6.85 -9.87
N ALA A 131 -1.70 -7.72 -10.49
CA ALA A 131 -2.42 -7.36 -11.71
C ALA A 131 -3.47 -6.26 -11.42
N GLU A 132 -4.09 -6.33 -10.25
CA GLU A 132 -5.05 -5.36 -9.73
C GLU A 132 -4.40 -3.99 -9.52
N VAL A 133 -3.21 -3.95 -8.91
CA VAL A 133 -2.45 -2.70 -8.76
C VAL A 133 -2.08 -2.15 -10.13
N PHE A 134 -1.54 -2.95 -11.04
CA PHE A 134 -1.23 -2.46 -12.40
C PHE A 134 -2.45 -1.90 -13.14
N ALA A 135 -3.58 -2.62 -13.13
CA ALA A 135 -4.81 -2.17 -13.76
C ALA A 135 -5.37 -0.90 -13.11
N ALA A 136 -5.15 -0.71 -11.81
CA ALA A 136 -5.52 0.52 -11.11
C ALA A 136 -4.59 1.70 -11.45
N VAL A 137 -3.27 1.49 -11.48
CA VAL A 137 -2.30 2.59 -11.59
C VAL A 137 -1.90 2.96 -13.02
N ILE A 138 -2.12 2.07 -13.99
CA ILE A 138 -1.87 2.36 -15.42
C ILE A 138 -3.20 2.72 -16.09
N PRO A 139 -3.42 4.00 -16.47
CA PRO A 139 -4.67 4.44 -17.08
C PRO A 139 -5.02 3.63 -18.33
N GLY A 140 -6.26 3.13 -18.39
CA GLY A 140 -6.77 2.34 -19.52
C GLY A 140 -6.26 0.89 -19.58
N MET A 141 -5.55 0.40 -18.56
CA MET A 141 -5.14 -0.99 -18.48
C MET A 141 -6.24 -1.90 -17.97
N SER A 142 -6.60 -2.91 -18.77
CA SER A 142 -7.52 -3.95 -18.34
C SER A 142 -6.83 -4.94 -17.40
N LEU A 143 -7.61 -5.56 -16.51
CA LEU A 143 -7.11 -6.62 -15.62
C LEU A 143 -6.52 -7.81 -16.40
N ALA A 144 -7.06 -8.11 -17.59
CA ALA A 144 -6.53 -9.17 -18.46
C ALA A 144 -5.11 -8.84 -18.96
N GLU A 145 -4.87 -7.61 -19.42
CA GLU A 145 -3.54 -7.16 -19.85
C GLU A 145 -2.55 -7.14 -18.68
N ALA A 146 -2.98 -6.66 -17.52
CA ALA A 146 -2.16 -6.66 -16.31
C ALA A 146 -1.77 -8.09 -15.88
N ARG A 147 -2.69 -9.06 -15.97
CA ARG A 147 -2.40 -10.47 -15.72
C ARG A 147 -1.35 -11.03 -16.67
N VAL A 148 -1.38 -10.65 -17.95
CA VAL A 148 -0.35 -11.05 -18.93
C VAL A 148 1.03 -10.54 -18.49
N LEU A 149 1.14 -9.27 -18.08
CA LEU A 149 2.39 -8.70 -17.58
C LEU A 149 2.92 -9.44 -16.34
N VAL A 150 2.05 -9.70 -15.36
CA VAL A 150 2.40 -10.44 -14.13
C VAL A 150 2.85 -11.87 -14.44
N GLN A 151 2.20 -12.55 -15.39
CA GLN A 151 2.62 -13.90 -15.79
C GLN A 151 3.97 -13.88 -16.51
N GLN A 152 4.18 -12.94 -17.44
CA GLN A 152 5.45 -12.81 -18.18
C GLN A 152 6.63 -12.51 -17.26
N ARG A 153 6.44 -11.65 -16.23
CA ARG A 153 7.55 -11.29 -15.33
C ARG A 153 7.98 -12.41 -14.38
N ARG A 154 7.12 -13.39 -14.08
CA ARG A 154 7.45 -14.51 -13.16
C ARG A 154 8.70 -15.29 -13.59
N GLY A 155 8.87 -15.50 -14.90
CA GLY A 155 10.06 -16.14 -15.47
C GLY A 155 11.15 -15.16 -15.91
N LYS A 156 10.83 -13.87 -16.04
CA LYS A 156 11.74 -12.85 -16.54
C LYS A 156 11.43 -11.49 -15.91
N PRO A 157 11.91 -11.20 -14.69
CA PRO A 157 11.73 -9.90 -14.05
C PRO A 157 12.19 -8.75 -14.96
N TYR A 158 11.62 -7.57 -14.74
CA TYR A 158 12.06 -6.35 -15.41
C TYR A 158 13.42 -5.94 -14.85
N LYS A 159 14.40 -5.75 -15.74
CA LYS A 159 15.79 -5.41 -15.36
C LYS A 159 15.93 -3.94 -14.97
N ASN A 160 15.16 -3.07 -15.61
CA ASN A 160 15.15 -1.63 -15.44
C ASN A 160 13.84 -1.07 -16.01
N LEU A 161 13.64 0.24 -15.87
CA LEU A 161 12.41 0.89 -16.36
C LEU A 161 12.29 0.88 -17.88
N ILE A 162 13.39 0.84 -18.63
CA ILE A 162 13.38 0.75 -20.09
C ILE A 162 12.83 -0.63 -20.51
N ASP A 163 13.30 -1.71 -19.89
CA ASP A 163 12.80 -3.08 -20.11
C ASP A 163 11.33 -3.22 -19.69
N PHE A 164 10.91 -2.56 -18.60
CA PHE A 164 9.50 -2.49 -18.23
C PHE A 164 8.68 -1.79 -19.34
N GLN A 165 9.09 -0.60 -19.76
CA GLN A 165 8.40 0.18 -20.79
C GLN A 165 8.30 -0.56 -22.14
N GLN A 166 9.36 -1.23 -22.57
CA GLN A 166 9.41 -2.00 -23.82
C GLN A 166 8.46 -3.21 -23.82
N ARG A 167 8.11 -3.74 -22.65
CA ARG A 167 7.18 -4.87 -22.51
C ARG A 167 5.73 -4.44 -22.35
N LEU A 168 5.47 -3.15 -22.16
CA LEU A 168 4.13 -2.61 -22.24
C LEU A 168 3.68 -2.57 -23.71
N HIS A 169 2.39 -2.76 -23.96
CA HIS A 169 1.82 -2.53 -25.28
C HIS A 169 2.01 -1.06 -25.71
N ASN A 170 2.21 -0.81 -27.01
CA ASN A 170 2.43 0.54 -27.58
C ASN A 170 1.40 1.59 -27.13
N LYS A 171 0.18 1.17 -26.79
CA LYS A 171 -0.86 2.06 -26.27
C LYS A 171 -0.50 2.75 -24.95
N TYR A 172 0.50 2.26 -24.21
CA TYR A 172 1.00 2.85 -22.96
C TYR A 172 2.32 3.60 -23.12
N ASN A 173 2.76 3.92 -24.33
CA ASN A 173 4.07 4.57 -24.56
C ASN A 173 4.19 5.95 -23.89
N ASN A 174 3.06 6.62 -23.62
CA ASN A 174 3.01 7.92 -22.91
C ASN A 174 2.89 7.78 -21.38
N LEU A 175 2.96 6.56 -20.84
CA LEU A 175 2.95 6.34 -19.40
C LEU A 175 4.15 7.03 -18.75
N ASN A 176 3.91 7.80 -17.69
CA ASN A 176 5.00 8.31 -16.87
C ASN A 176 5.64 7.17 -16.08
N ILE A 177 6.72 6.59 -16.63
CA ILE A 177 7.44 5.46 -16.04
C ILE A 177 8.13 5.81 -14.72
N ASN A 178 8.27 7.09 -14.36
CA ASN A 178 8.87 7.51 -13.09
C ASN A 178 7.96 7.23 -11.88
N ASN A 179 6.70 6.90 -12.11
CA ASN A 179 5.80 6.40 -11.07
C ASN A 179 6.09 4.92 -10.70
N PHE A 180 7.02 4.27 -11.42
CA PHE A 180 7.41 2.89 -11.22
C PHE A 180 8.89 2.76 -10.90
N SER A 181 9.24 1.65 -10.27
CA SER A 181 10.59 1.17 -10.04
C SER A 181 10.68 -0.32 -10.41
N VAL A 182 11.90 -0.85 -10.44
CA VAL A 182 12.15 -2.30 -10.51
C VAL A 182 12.81 -2.83 -9.23
N SER A 183 12.91 -1.97 -8.22
CA SER A 183 13.58 -2.18 -6.94
C SER A 183 12.76 -1.56 -5.82
N SER A 184 12.93 -2.10 -4.60
CA SER A 184 12.26 -1.58 -3.41
C SER A 184 13.25 -1.22 -2.34
N ASP A 185 12.87 -0.23 -1.56
CA ASP A 185 13.49 0.23 -0.34
C ASP A 185 12.63 -0.10 0.88
N PHE A 186 11.32 -0.34 0.73
CA PHE A 186 10.45 -0.73 1.84
C PHE A 186 10.14 -2.22 1.86
N PHE A 187 10.43 -2.85 3.00
CA PHE A 187 10.25 -4.28 3.22
C PHE A 187 9.54 -4.55 4.54
N TRP A 188 8.59 -5.47 4.52
CA TRP A 188 7.99 -5.98 5.74
C TRP A 188 8.70 -7.24 6.19
N VAL A 189 9.16 -7.24 7.43
CA VAL A 189 9.89 -8.35 8.02
C VAL A 189 9.06 -8.94 9.14
N THR A 190 8.83 -10.25 9.06
CA THR A 190 8.26 -11.02 10.16
C THR A 190 9.33 -11.98 10.67
N GLY A 191 9.80 -11.75 11.90
CA GLY A 191 10.69 -12.63 12.63
C GLY A 191 9.91 -13.45 13.66
N ARG A 192 10.22 -14.74 13.79
CA ARG A 192 9.72 -15.60 14.87
C ARG A 192 10.90 -16.26 15.54
N ALA A 193 11.05 -16.02 16.84
CA ALA A 193 12.05 -16.68 17.67
C ALA A 193 11.35 -17.65 18.62
N ARG A 194 11.91 -18.85 18.75
CA ARG A 194 11.46 -19.86 19.70
C ARG A 194 12.64 -20.33 20.54
N VAL A 195 12.50 -20.26 21.86
CA VAL A 195 13.49 -20.76 22.83
C VAL A 195 12.72 -21.54 23.88
N ALA A 196 13.03 -22.84 24.04
CA ALA A 196 12.26 -23.77 24.85
C ALA A 196 10.74 -23.69 24.56
N GLN A 197 9.92 -23.27 25.53
CA GLN A 197 8.45 -23.12 25.39
C GLN A 197 8.01 -21.68 25.05
N SER A 198 8.94 -20.72 24.98
CA SER A 198 8.63 -19.32 24.66
C SER A 198 8.71 -19.08 23.16
N GLN A 199 7.76 -18.34 22.62
CA GLN A 199 7.77 -17.86 21.24
C GLN A 199 7.54 -16.35 21.24
N VAL A 200 8.33 -15.63 20.46
CA VAL A 200 8.18 -14.19 20.22
C VAL A 200 8.03 -13.97 18.73
N THR A 201 7.07 -13.14 18.33
CA THR A 201 6.91 -12.69 16.94
C THR A 201 7.19 -11.20 16.86
N THR A 202 8.10 -10.82 15.98
CA THR A 202 8.39 -9.41 15.67
C THR A 202 7.97 -9.12 14.25
N GLN A 203 7.25 -8.01 14.08
CA GLN A 203 6.94 -7.45 12.78
C GLN A 203 7.57 -6.07 12.68
N ALA A 204 8.20 -5.78 11.55
CA ALA A 204 8.81 -4.48 11.31
C ALA A 204 8.64 -4.05 9.85
N LEU A 205 8.45 -2.75 9.66
CA LEU A 205 8.61 -2.10 8.37
C LEU A 205 10.04 -1.55 8.32
N LEU A 206 10.84 -2.05 7.39
CA LEU A 206 12.21 -1.63 7.18
C LEU A 206 12.31 -0.74 5.95
N GLN A 207 13.13 0.31 6.05
CA GLN A 207 13.52 1.17 4.93
C GLN A 207 15.01 1.00 4.62
N ARG A 208 15.34 0.63 3.40
CA ARG A 208 16.72 0.51 2.92
C ARG A 208 17.25 1.87 2.49
N ASN A 209 18.32 2.33 3.14
CA ASN A 209 18.95 3.63 2.87
C ASN A 209 20.44 3.49 2.49
N GLY A 210 20.79 2.52 1.64
CA GLY A 210 22.15 2.30 1.13
C GLY A 210 23.14 1.65 2.11
N GLY A 211 22.79 1.59 3.40
CA GLY A 211 23.52 0.86 4.46
C GLY A 211 22.63 -0.17 5.16
N TRP A 212 22.77 -0.28 6.49
CA TRP A 212 21.80 -1.02 7.30
C TRP A 212 20.41 -0.38 7.17
N PRO A 213 19.34 -1.18 7.03
CA PRO A 213 18.00 -0.63 6.92
C PRO A 213 17.56 -0.01 8.24
N ASP A 214 16.84 1.11 8.13
CA ASP A 214 16.18 1.77 9.26
C ASP A 214 14.88 1.04 9.59
N ILE A 215 14.58 0.93 10.88
CA ILE A 215 13.29 0.44 11.36
C ILE A 215 12.33 1.63 11.36
N VAL A 216 11.37 1.64 10.44
CA VAL A 216 10.34 2.68 10.34
C VAL A 216 9.33 2.52 11.48
N TRP A 217 8.92 1.29 11.74
CA TRP A 217 8.07 0.89 12.86
C TRP A 217 8.35 -0.58 13.19
N GLN A 218 8.08 -0.96 14.44
CA GLN A 218 8.12 -2.34 14.90
C GLN A 218 7.01 -2.65 15.89
N ASN A 219 6.55 -3.90 15.89
CA ASN A 219 5.65 -4.47 16.88
C ASN A 219 6.18 -5.83 17.34
N ILE A 220 6.08 -6.10 18.64
CA ILE A 220 6.56 -7.33 19.28
C ILE A 220 5.37 -7.96 20.00
N GLN A 221 5.08 -9.22 19.66
CA GLN A 221 4.01 -10.05 20.21
C GLN A 221 4.57 -11.29 20.88
#